data_AF-A0A840FFI4-F1
#
_entry.id   AF-A0A840FFI4-F1
#
_cell.length_a   1.000
_cell.length_b   1.000
_cell.length_c   1.000
_cell.angle_alpha   90.00
_cell.angle_beta   90.00
_cell.angle_gamma   90.00
#
_symmetry.space_group_name_H-M   'P 1'
#
loop_
_entity.id
_entity.type
_entity.pdbx_description
1 polymer ?
#
loop_
_entity_poly.entity_id
_entity_poly.type
_entity_poly.pdbx_seq_one_letter_code
_entity_poly.pdbx_strand_id
1 'polypeptide(L)'
;DLAGADALIPRLASRFGALLADRAYDAQDRVITPLTALGIQPVIPPKINRTYRRKHDAGLYGARHLIENFFAKLKTFRAIATRYDKRAVAFLGAVHLVAAFITLK
;
A
#
# COMPACT_ATOMS: atom_id res chain seq x y z
N ASP A 1 -10.29 -7.76 10.55
CA ASP A 1 -10.40 -6.31 10.62
C ASP A 1 -9.83 -5.65 9.35
N LEU A 2 -10.53 -5.78 8.23
CA LEU A 2 -10.17 -5.15 6.94
C LEU A 2 -11.31 -4.22 6.51
N ALA A 3 -11.92 -3.53 7.47
CA ALA A 3 -13.01 -2.61 7.21
C ALA A 3 -12.53 -1.50 6.25
N GLY A 4 -13.30 -1.27 5.18
CA GLY A 4 -12.97 -0.28 4.15
C GLY A 4 -12.33 -0.83 2.88
N ALA A 5 -11.86 -2.09 2.86
CA ALA A 5 -11.42 -2.75 1.62
C ALA A 5 -12.52 -2.74 0.56
N ASP A 6 -13.76 -2.99 0.98
CA ASP A 6 -14.96 -3.00 0.13
C ASP A 6 -15.24 -1.65 -0.53
N ALA A 7 -14.78 -0.54 0.06
CA ALA A 7 -14.93 0.80 -0.49
C ALA A 7 -13.78 1.20 -1.42
N LEU A 8 -12.58 0.65 -1.19
CA LEU A 8 -11.36 1.02 -1.91
C LEU A 8 -11.10 0.13 -3.12
N ILE A 9 -11.30 -1.18 -3.00
CA ILE A 9 -11.00 -2.15 -4.08
C ILE A 9 -11.79 -1.84 -5.37
N PRO A 10 -13.09 -1.50 -5.33
CA PRO A 10 -13.82 -1.13 -6.55
C PRO A 10 -13.22 0.09 -7.28
N ARG A 11 -12.58 1.00 -6.55
CA ARG A 11 -11.93 2.19 -7.13
C ARG A 11 -10.60 1.87 -7.84
N LEU A 12 -10.06 0.67 -7.65
CA LEU A 12 -8.80 0.22 -8.26
C LEU A 12 -9.00 -0.40 -9.65
N ALA A 13 -10.22 -0.87 -9.94
CA ALA A 13 -10.62 -1.69 -11.09
C ALA A 13 -10.14 -1.18 -12.46
N SER A 14 -9.91 0.11 -12.62
CA SER A 14 -9.62 0.76 -13.89
C SER A 14 -8.23 1.37 -13.99
N ARG A 15 -7.38 1.24 -12.96
CA ARG A 15 -6.14 2.02 -12.87
C ARG A 15 -4.85 1.20 -12.67
N PHE A 16 -4.94 -0.04 -12.20
CA PHE A 16 -3.76 -0.84 -11.85
C PHE A 16 -3.91 -2.30 -12.29
N GLY A 17 -2.83 -2.90 -12.83
CA GLY A 17 -2.79 -4.32 -13.19
C GLY A 17 -2.38 -5.24 -12.04
N ALA A 18 -1.76 -4.70 -10.98
CA ALA A 18 -1.32 -5.45 -9.81
C ALA A 18 -1.43 -4.61 -8.53
N LEU A 19 -1.68 -5.28 -7.40
CA LEU A 19 -1.67 -4.67 -6.07
C LEU A 19 -0.60 -5.33 -5.19
N LEU A 20 0.35 -4.53 -4.73
CA LEU A 20 1.33 -4.95 -3.72
C LEU A 20 0.76 -4.65 -2.33
N ALA A 21 0.68 -5.65 -1.46
CA ALA A 21 0.30 -5.45 -0.07
C ALA A 21 1.03 -6.40 0.88
N ASP A 22 1.04 -6.04 2.17
CA ASP A 22 1.63 -6.88 3.20
C ASP A 22 0.86 -8.18 3.42
N ARG A 23 1.54 -9.19 3.96
CA ARG A 23 0.98 -10.51 4.29
C ARG A 23 -0.28 -10.41 5.18
N ALA A 24 -0.39 -9.39 6.02
CA ALA A 24 -1.59 -9.16 6.83
C ALA A 24 -2.89 -9.06 5.99
N TYR A 25 -2.77 -8.57 4.74
CA TYR A 25 -3.86 -8.40 3.78
C TYR A 25 -4.19 -9.67 2.98
N ASP A 26 -3.55 -10.82 3.27
CA ASP A 26 -3.98 -12.11 2.72
C ASP A 26 -5.32 -12.53 3.36
N ALA A 27 -6.41 -11.96 2.83
CA ALA A 27 -7.78 -12.28 3.15
C ALA A 27 -8.51 -12.69 1.87
N GLN A 28 -8.92 -13.95 1.81
CA GLN A 28 -9.47 -14.55 0.59
C GLN A 28 -10.72 -13.80 0.11
N ASP A 29 -11.71 -13.64 0.98
CA ASP A 29 -13.04 -13.16 0.56
C ASP A 29 -13.11 -11.64 0.42
N ARG A 30 -12.35 -10.91 1.24
CA ARG A 30 -12.40 -9.44 1.28
C ARG A 30 -11.39 -8.73 0.39
N VAL A 31 -10.27 -9.38 0.06
CA VAL A 31 -9.19 -8.73 -0.69
C VAL A 31 -8.88 -9.50 -1.96
N ILE A 32 -8.55 -10.78 -1.84
CA ILE A 32 -8.02 -11.50 -2.99
C ILE A 32 -9.11 -11.78 -4.04
N THR A 33 -10.26 -12.30 -3.64
CA THR A 33 -11.35 -12.63 -4.57
C THR A 33 -11.86 -11.37 -5.29
N PRO A 34 -12.10 -10.24 -4.60
CA PRO A 34 -12.47 -8.98 -5.27
C PRO A 34 -11.40 -8.46 -6.24
N LEU A 35 -10.12 -8.48 -5.87
CA LEU A 35 -9.05 -8.04 -6.77
C LEU A 35 -8.96 -8.92 -8.02
N THR A 36 -9.05 -10.24 -7.85
CA THR A 36 -9.00 -11.18 -8.96
C THR A 36 -10.21 -11.01 -9.88
N ALA A 37 -11.40 -10.77 -9.32
CA ALA A 37 -12.62 -10.49 -10.08
C ALA A 37 -12.52 -9.21 -10.91
N LEU A 38 -11.72 -8.24 -10.47
CA LEU A 38 -11.42 -7.01 -11.19
C LEU A 38 -10.22 -7.14 -12.15
N GLY A 39 -9.66 -8.34 -12.32
CA GLY A 39 -8.48 -8.57 -13.16
C GLY A 39 -7.17 -8.01 -12.59
N ILE A 40 -7.15 -7.61 -11.31
CA ILE A 40 -5.97 -7.06 -10.64
C ILE A 40 -5.20 -8.20 -9.99
N GLN A 41 -3.92 -8.36 -10.33
CA GLN A 41 -3.08 -9.39 -9.73
C GLN A 41 -2.74 -9.07 -8.26
N PRO A 42 -3.12 -9.92 -7.29
CA PRO A 42 -2.75 -9.73 -5.89
C PRO A 42 -1.31 -10.19 -5.66
N VAL A 43 -0.39 -9.24 -5.51
CA VAL A 43 1.01 -9.48 -5.13
C VAL A 43 1.14 -9.36 -3.62
N ILE A 44 0.53 -10.34 -2.95
CA ILE A 44 0.43 -10.43 -1.50
C ILE A 44 0.95 -11.81 -1.08
N PRO A 45 1.99 -11.87 -0.22
CA PRO A 45 2.48 -13.15 0.27
C PRO A 45 1.39 -13.87 1.09
N PRO A 46 1.22 -15.17 0.91
CA PRO A 46 0.27 -15.93 1.71
C PRO A 46 0.68 -15.94 3.19
N LYS A 47 -0.32 -16.00 4.09
CA LYS A 47 -0.08 -16.21 5.51
C LYS A 47 0.61 -17.56 5.76
N ILE A 48 1.47 -17.59 6.78
CA ILE A 48 2.28 -18.78 7.11
C ILE A 48 1.39 -19.99 7.40
N ASN A 49 0.28 -19.76 8.10
CA ASN A 49 -0.66 -20.78 8.58
C ASN A 49 -1.67 -21.24 7.52
N ARG A 50 -1.52 -20.79 6.27
CA ARG A 50 -2.47 -21.11 5.20
C ARG A 50 -2.18 -22.51 4.67
N THR A 51 -3.21 -23.35 4.63
CA THR A 51 -3.16 -24.72 4.07
C THR A 51 -2.77 -24.71 2.61
N TYR A 52 -3.36 -23.81 1.83
CA TYR A 52 -3.00 -23.58 0.43
C TYR A 52 -2.26 -22.26 0.25
N ARG A 53 -0.97 -22.33 -0.11
CA ARG A 53 -0.13 -21.16 -0.40
C ARG A 53 -0.24 -20.79 -1.87
N ARG A 54 -0.96 -19.70 -2.14
CA ARG A 54 -1.05 -19.12 -3.49
C ARG A 54 0.33 -18.68 -3.97
N LYS A 55 0.64 -18.93 -5.25
CA LYS A 55 1.77 -18.28 -5.91
C LYS A 55 1.52 -16.78 -5.99
N HIS A 56 2.55 -15.99 -5.72
CA HIS A 56 2.57 -14.55 -5.92
C HIS A 56 3.90 -14.18 -6.56
N ASP A 57 3.96 -13.04 -7.24
CA ASP A 57 5.19 -12.56 -7.84
C ASP A 57 6.13 -12.01 -6.75
N ALA A 58 7.09 -12.83 -6.33
CA ALA A 58 8.06 -12.46 -5.30
C ALA A 58 9.01 -11.34 -5.76
N GLY A 59 9.31 -11.27 -7.07
CA GLY A 59 10.15 -10.23 -7.65
C GLY A 59 9.44 -8.88 -7.59
N LEU A 60 8.18 -8.83 -8.03
CA LEU A 60 7.36 -7.62 -7.92
C LEU A 60 7.11 -7.25 -6.44
N TYR A 61 6.87 -8.23 -5.57
CA TYR A 61 6.73 -7.97 -4.13
C TYR A 61 7.98 -7.32 -3.54
N GLY A 62 9.16 -7.68 -4.03
CA GLY A 62 10.43 -7.07 -3.65
C GLY A 62 10.42 -5.55 -3.81
N ALA A 63 9.73 -5.00 -4.81
CA ALA A 63 9.64 -3.55 -5.03
C ALA A 63 9.00 -2.77 -3.87
N ARG A 64 8.32 -3.44 -2.92
CA ARG A 64 7.77 -2.83 -1.71
C ARG A 64 8.84 -2.12 -0.86
N HIS A 65 10.10 -2.57 -0.91
CA HIS A 65 11.20 -1.90 -0.21
C HIS A 65 11.36 -0.43 -0.63
N LEU A 66 11.02 -0.07 -1.87
CA LEU A 66 11.06 1.33 -2.35
C LEU A 66 10.03 2.19 -1.61
N ILE A 67 8.82 1.66 -1.43
CA ILE A 67 7.73 2.31 -0.70
C ILE A 67 8.12 2.45 0.78
N GLU A 68 8.65 1.39 1.39
CA GLU A 68 9.13 1.41 2.78
C GLU A 68 10.24 2.44 2.98
N ASN A 69 11.24 2.48 2.09
CA ASN A 69 12.33 3.44 2.11
C ASN A 69 11.82 4.88 1.96
N PHE A 70 10.84 5.11 1.08
CA PHE A 70 10.20 6.41 0.94
C PHE A 70 9.55 6.85 2.25
N PHE A 71 8.75 6.00 2.89
CA PHE A 71 8.12 6.35 4.17
C PHE A 71 9.12 6.48 5.32
N ALA A 72 10.20 5.70 5.33
CA ALA A 72 11.28 5.83 6.29
C ALA A 72 11.93 7.23 6.19
N LYS A 73 12.24 7.67 4.96
CA LYS A 73 12.74 9.03 4.70
C LYS A 73 11.70 10.10 5.05
N LEU A 74 10.44 9.90 4.70
CA LEU A 74 9.35 10.85 5.00
C LEU A 74 9.22 11.08 6.52
N LYS A 75 9.41 10.03 7.32
CA LYS A 75 9.31 10.09 8.79
C LYS A 75 10.51 10.74 9.47
N THR A 76 11.63 11.00 8.79
CA THR A 76 12.74 11.78 9.39
C THR A 76 12.35 13.25 9.59
N PHE A 77 11.38 13.74 8.81
CA PHE A 77 10.83 15.08 8.93
C PHE A 77 9.87 15.14 10.12
N ARG A 78 10.38 15.62 11.27
CA ARG A 78 9.65 15.66 12.54
C ARG A 78 8.26 16.27 12.42
N ALA A 79 8.11 17.38 11.69
CA ALA A 79 6.83 18.06 11.47
C ALA A 79 5.77 17.15 10.82
N ILE A 80 6.19 16.26 9.91
CA ILE A 80 5.31 15.26 9.28
C ILE A 80 5.05 14.09 10.23
N ALA A 81 6.11 13.52 10.81
CA ALA A 81 6.00 12.32 11.65
C ALA A 81 5.07 12.53 12.86
N THR A 82 5.07 13.74 13.42
CA THR A 82 4.28 14.09 14.61
C THR A 82 3.05 14.95 14.28
N ARG A 83 2.80 15.23 13.00
CA ARG A 83 1.66 16.03 12.51
C ARG A 83 1.53 17.37 13.25
N TYR A 84 2.56 18.21 13.17
CA TYR A 84 2.57 19.53 13.82
C TYR A 84 1.53 20.49 13.25
N ASP A 85 1.29 20.43 11.94
CA ASP A 85 0.30 21.26 11.28
C ASP A 85 -1.12 20.85 11.67
N LYS A 86 -1.82 21.74 12.39
CA LYS A 86 -3.22 21.54 12.81
C LYS A 86 -4.20 21.56 11.63
N ARG A 87 -3.87 22.30 10.57
CA ARG A 87 -4.71 22.40 9.36
C ARG A 87 -4.34 21.28 8.39
N ALA A 88 -5.35 20.51 7.97
CA ALA A 88 -5.16 19.39 7.04
C ALA A 88 -4.48 19.82 5.73
N VAL A 89 -4.82 21.00 5.20
CA VAL A 89 -4.23 21.54 3.96
C VAL A 89 -2.73 21.84 4.13
N ALA A 90 -2.32 22.42 5.26
CA ALA A 90 -0.92 22.71 5.53
C ALA A 90 -0.10 21.42 5.69
N PHE A 91 -0.63 20.45 6.44
CA PHE A 91 -0.01 19.14 6.59
C PHE A 91 0.15 18.41 5.25
N LEU A 92 -0.90 18.41 4.42
CA LEU A 92 -0.87 17.78 3.10
C LEU A 92 0.15 18.48 2.19
N GLY A 93 0.21 19.81 2.21
CA GLY A 93 1.22 20.59 1.48
C GLY A 93 2.65 20.22 1.89
N ALA A 94 2.90 20.09 3.20
CA ALA A 94 4.20 19.66 3.72
C ALA A 94 4.57 18.23 3.26
N VAL A 95 3.60 17.30 3.29
CA VAL A 95 3.80 15.94 2.77
C VAL A 95 4.15 15.95 1.29
N HIS A 96 3.45 16.74 0.47
CA HIS A 96 3.76 16.85 -0.97
C HIS A 96 5.14 17.45 -1.23
N LEU A 97 5.51 18.50 -0.51
CA LEU A 97 6.82 19.14 -0.63
C LEU A 97 7.95 18.16 -0.32
N VAL A 98 7.85 17.45 0.81
CA VAL A 98 8.87 16.49 1.23
C VAL A 98 8.88 15.26 0.31
N ALA A 99 7.71 14.80 -0.15
CA ALA A 99 7.62 13.72 -1.12
C ALA A 99 8.38 14.07 -2.41
N ALA A 100 8.14 15.26 -2.97
CA ALA A 100 8.85 15.74 -4.15
C ALA A 100 10.36 15.81 -3.90
N PHE A 101 10.79 16.34 -2.75
CA PHE A 101 12.20 16.39 -2.38
C PHE A 101 12.86 15.01 -2.29
N ILE A 102 12.18 14.01 -1.71
CA ILE A 102 12.70 12.64 -1.60
C ILE A 102 12.82 11.97 -2.98
N THR A 103 11.88 12.23 -3.89
CA THR A 103 11.84 11.58 -5.21
C THR A 103 12.76 12.25 -6.24
N LEU A 104 13.02 13.56 -6.12
CA LEU A 104 13.92 14.30 -7.01
C LEU A 104 15.41 14.10 -6.69
N LYS A 105 15.71 13.53 -5.52
CA LYS A 105 17.07 13.33 -5.03
C LYS A 105 17.54 11.90 -5.31
#